data_AF-A0A1X0F5S0-F1
#
_entry.id   AF-A0A1X0F5S0-F1
#
_cell.length_a   1.000
_cell.length_b   1.000
_cell.length_c   1.000
_cell.angle_alpha   90.00
_cell.angle_beta   90.00
_cell.angle_gamma   90.00
#
_symmetry.space_group_name_H-M   'P 1'
#
loop_
_entity.id
_entity.type
_entity.pdbx_description
1 polymer ?
#
loop_
_entity_poly.entity_id
_entity_poly.type
_entity_poly.pdbx_seq_one_letter_code
_entity_poly.pdbx_strand_id
1 'polypeptide(L)'
;MKKTALLAGPVAVVVVGVVGIVAAPVATADPADDQYLQTLHLRGLSWADGADQTMINVGHAVCTDFDGGDTAAQTISDVKKSVGLSSGGANIIVGAAVAAYCPQNRSKL
;
A
#
# COMPACT_ATOMS: atom_id res chain seq x y z
N MET A 1 -3.96 -0.95 -55.90
CA MET A 1 -2.71 -1.73 -56.00
C MET A 1 -1.53 -0.80 -55.79
N LYS A 2 -0.64 -1.09 -54.82
CA LYS A 2 0.74 -0.58 -54.66
C LYS A 2 0.83 0.95 -54.38
N LYS A 3 1.55 1.45 -53.37
CA LYS A 3 2.91 1.09 -52.93
C LYS A 3 3.15 1.52 -51.48
N THR A 4 3.76 0.64 -50.71
CA THR A 4 4.57 0.96 -49.52
C THR A 4 5.79 1.78 -49.92
N ALA A 5 6.06 2.87 -49.20
CA ALA A 5 7.39 3.45 -49.06
C ALA A 5 7.44 4.28 -47.78
N LEU A 6 8.19 3.76 -46.80
CA LEU A 6 8.72 4.50 -45.66
C LEU A 6 9.80 5.47 -46.18
N LEU A 7 10.03 6.60 -45.50
CA LEU A 7 11.36 7.15 -45.17
C LEU A 7 11.24 8.55 -44.53
N ALA A 8 11.65 8.61 -43.27
CA ALA A 8 12.63 9.53 -42.70
C ALA A 8 12.36 11.06 -42.66
N GLY A 9 12.24 11.59 -41.44
CA GLY A 9 12.84 12.88 -41.07
C GLY A 9 12.12 13.63 -39.93
N PRO A 10 12.83 14.35 -39.05
CA PRO A 10 12.56 14.36 -37.60
C PRO A 10 11.91 15.65 -37.05
N VAL A 11 11.54 15.57 -35.76
CA VAL A 11 11.21 16.67 -34.83
C VAL A 11 9.81 17.27 -34.97
N ALA A 12 8.95 16.95 -34.00
CA ALA A 12 8.32 17.91 -33.08
C ALA A 12 7.00 17.35 -32.53
N VAL A 13 6.95 17.25 -31.20
CA VAL A 13 5.75 17.34 -30.36
C VAL A 13 4.54 16.52 -30.83
N VAL A 14 4.47 15.28 -30.36
CA VAL A 14 3.16 14.63 -30.19
C VAL A 14 2.95 14.51 -28.70
N VAL A 15 2.09 15.39 -28.19
CA VAL A 15 1.31 15.25 -26.97
C VAL A 15 1.19 13.77 -26.59
N VAL A 16 1.70 13.40 -25.41
CA VAL A 16 1.34 12.14 -24.77
C VAL A 16 -0.14 12.26 -24.44
N GLY A 17 -0.99 11.98 -25.43
CA GLY A 17 -2.36 11.61 -25.20
C GLY A 17 -2.28 10.33 -24.40
N VAL A 18 -2.53 10.42 -23.09
CA VAL A 18 -2.86 9.26 -22.27
C VAL A 18 -4.07 8.64 -22.95
N VAL A 19 -3.84 7.60 -23.76
CA VAL A 19 -4.91 6.74 -24.21
C VAL A 19 -5.47 6.16 -22.92
N GLY A 20 -6.64 6.66 -22.53
CA GLY A 20 -7.48 6.04 -21.53
C GLY A 20 -7.89 4.67 -22.04
N ILE A 21 -6.99 3.71 -21.87
CA ILE A 21 -7.36 2.32 -21.66
C ILE A 21 -8.34 2.32 -20.51
N VAL A 22 -9.62 2.29 -20.86
CA VAL A 22 -10.69 1.80 -20.00
C VAL A 22 -10.42 0.32 -19.76
N ALA A 23 -9.40 0.04 -18.95
CA ALA A 23 -9.24 -1.25 -18.35
C ALA A 23 -10.49 -1.45 -17.49
N ALA A 24 -11.23 -2.53 -17.75
CA ALA A 24 -12.14 -3.08 -16.76
C ALA A 24 -11.44 -3.10 -15.39
N PRO A 25 -12.14 -2.95 -14.25
CA PRO A 25 -11.51 -3.04 -12.95
C PRO A 25 -10.94 -4.45 -12.80
N VAL A 26 -9.68 -4.59 -13.20
CA VAL A 26 -8.84 -5.67 -12.74
C VAL A 26 -8.82 -5.45 -11.24
N ALA A 27 -9.30 -6.43 -10.48
CA ALA A 27 -9.06 -6.48 -9.05
C ALA A 27 -7.55 -6.70 -8.86
N THR A 28 -6.77 -5.66 -9.12
CA THR A 28 -5.35 -5.62 -8.78
C THR A 28 -5.32 -5.43 -7.29
N ALA A 29 -4.95 -6.47 -6.56
CA ALA A 29 -4.42 -6.29 -5.21
C ALA A 29 -3.34 -5.21 -5.30
N ASP A 30 -3.42 -4.21 -4.42
CA ASP A 30 -2.43 -3.15 -4.39
C ASP A 30 -1.08 -3.77 -4.00
N PRO A 31 0.00 -3.59 -4.77
CA PRO A 31 1.31 -4.13 -4.40
C PRO A 31 1.78 -3.75 -2.99
N ALA A 32 1.32 -2.60 -2.46
CA ALA A 32 1.60 -2.19 -1.09
C ALA A 32 0.85 -3.05 -0.05
N ASP A 33 -0.39 -3.46 -0.36
CA ASP A 33 -1.18 -4.35 0.50
C ASP A 33 -0.53 -5.74 0.58
N ASP A 34 -0.13 -6.28 -0.58
CA ASP A 34 0.58 -7.56 -0.64
C ASP A 34 1.91 -7.48 0.14
N GLN A 35 2.69 -6.42 -0.08
CA GLN A 35 3.96 -6.22 0.63
C GLN A 35 3.75 -6.10 2.15
N TYR A 36 2.72 -5.38 2.58
CA TYR A 36 2.39 -5.23 3.99
C TYR A 36 2.04 -6.58 4.62
N LEU A 37 1.10 -7.34 4.03
CA LEU A 37 0.70 -8.66 4.53
C LEU A 37 1.88 -9.64 4.59
N GLN A 38 2.69 -9.68 3.52
CA GLN A 38 3.90 -10.52 3.48
C GLN A 38 4.90 -10.12 4.58
N THR A 39 5.08 -8.82 4.81
CA THR A 39 5.95 -8.34 5.88
C THR A 39 5.46 -8.79 7.26
N LEU A 40 4.15 -8.78 7.50
CA LEU A 40 3.59 -9.27 8.77
C LEU A 40 3.89 -10.76 8.95
N HIS A 41 3.65 -11.58 7.93
CA HIS A 41 3.95 -13.02 7.97
C HIS A 41 5.44 -13.31 8.19
N LEU A 42 6.32 -12.59 7.49
CA LEU A 42 7.78 -12.72 7.67
C LEU A 42 8.23 -12.36 9.09
N ARG A 43 7.50 -11.49 9.78
CA ARG A 43 7.75 -11.13 11.20
C ARG A 43 6.99 -12.01 12.20
N GLY A 44 6.38 -13.11 11.73
CA GLY A 44 5.77 -14.12 12.59
C GLY A 44 4.33 -13.82 13.01
N LEU A 45 3.65 -12.86 12.36
CA LEU A 45 2.21 -12.67 12.55
C LEU A 45 1.42 -13.66 11.67
N SER A 46 0.36 -14.19 12.25
CA SER A 46 -0.63 -15.01 11.58
C SER A 46 -2.02 -14.63 12.07
N TRP A 47 -3.01 -14.72 11.20
CA TRP A 47 -4.42 -14.48 11.49
C TRP A 47 -5.26 -15.55 10.79
N ALA A 48 -6.57 -15.52 10.99
CA ALA A 48 -7.48 -16.48 10.37
C ALA A 48 -7.57 -16.26 8.84
N ASP A 49 -7.74 -17.34 8.10
CA ASP A 49 -7.94 -17.27 6.64
C ASP A 49 -9.11 -16.33 6.30
N GLY A 50 -8.90 -15.49 5.28
CA GLY A 50 -9.88 -14.48 4.86
C GLY A 50 -9.89 -13.19 5.68
N ALA A 51 -9.04 -13.05 6.70
CA ALA A 51 -8.91 -11.80 7.47
C ALA A 51 -7.87 -10.81 6.91
N ASP A 52 -7.32 -11.07 5.72
CA ASP A 52 -6.35 -10.18 5.04
C ASP A 52 -6.87 -8.76 4.91
N GLN A 53 -8.13 -8.59 4.50
CA GLN A 53 -8.74 -7.26 4.38
C GLN A 53 -8.82 -6.54 5.72
N THR A 54 -9.05 -7.25 6.82
CA THR A 54 -9.02 -6.66 8.17
C THR A 54 -7.62 -6.16 8.50
N MET A 55 -6.59 -6.95 8.19
CA MET A 55 -5.20 -6.56 8.44
C MET A 55 -4.78 -5.36 7.61
N ILE A 56 -5.17 -5.31 6.33
CA ILE A 56 -4.97 -4.18 5.42
C ILE A 56 -5.63 -2.92 6.01
N ASN A 57 -6.91 -3.01 6.40
CA ASN A 57 -7.64 -1.88 6.97
C ASN A 57 -6.96 -1.34 8.24
N VAL A 58 -6.43 -2.22 9.08
CA VAL A 58 -5.66 -1.84 10.29
C VAL A 58 -4.37 -1.11 9.90
N GLY A 59 -3.66 -1.57 8.87
CA GLY A 59 -2.46 -0.89 8.38
C GLY A 59 -2.75 0.51 7.82
N HIS A 60 -3.85 0.69 7.09
CA HIS A 60 -4.28 2.02 6.63
C HIS A 60 -4.71 2.93 7.80
N ALA A 61 -5.35 2.37 8.84
CA ALA A 61 -5.71 3.11 10.04
C ALA A 61 -4.50 3.69 10.77
N VAL A 62 -3.37 2.95 10.84
CA VAL A 62 -2.12 3.45 11.42
C VAL A 62 -1.67 4.76 10.78
N CYS A 63 -1.74 4.86 9.45
CA CYS A 63 -1.36 6.08 8.74
C CYS A 63 -2.36 7.22 8.99
N THR A 64 -3.65 6.88 9.11
CA THR A 64 -4.70 7.84 9.48
C THR A 64 -4.44 8.43 10.87
N ASP A 65 -4.07 7.61 11.85
CA ASP A 65 -3.75 8.06 13.21
C ASP A 65 -2.55 9.01 13.20
N PHE A 66 -1.47 8.66 12.51
CA PHE A 66 -0.29 9.51 12.42
C PHE A 66 -0.56 10.84 11.70
N ASP A 67 -1.34 10.81 10.61
CA ASP A 67 -1.72 12.03 9.89
C ASP A 67 -2.69 12.89 10.73
N GLY A 68 -3.48 12.27 11.61
CA GLY A 68 -4.29 12.91 12.63
C GLY A 68 -3.50 13.49 13.81
N GLY A 69 -2.22 13.15 13.94
CA GLY A 69 -1.32 13.68 14.97
C GLY A 69 -1.14 12.78 16.19
N ASP A 70 -1.63 11.54 16.15
CA ASP A 70 -1.42 10.60 17.24
C ASP A 70 0.05 10.20 17.40
N THR A 71 0.43 9.89 18.65
CA THR A 71 1.74 9.35 18.97
C THR A 71 1.81 7.85 18.67
N ALA A 72 3.01 7.32 18.42
CA ALA A 72 3.18 5.88 18.20
C ALA A 72 2.58 5.02 19.33
N ALA A 73 2.71 5.46 20.58
CA ALA A 73 2.16 4.74 21.73
C ALA A 73 0.61 4.67 21.72
N GLN A 74 -0.06 5.73 21.26
CA GLN A 74 -1.52 5.74 21.08
C GLN A 74 -1.93 4.80 19.95
N THR A 75 -1.33 4.95 18.77
CA THR A 75 -1.59 4.10 17.60
C THR A 75 -1.35 2.61 17.89
N ILE A 76 -0.25 2.27 18.58
CA ILE A 76 0.01 0.88 19.03
C ILE A 76 -1.11 0.39 19.95
N SER A 77 -1.57 1.23 20.89
CA SER A 77 -2.65 0.88 21.81
C SER A 77 -3.96 0.63 21.09
N ASP A 78 -4.26 1.38 20.03
CA ASP A 78 -5.49 1.24 19.26
C ASP A 78 -5.45 0.06 18.29
N VAL A 79 -4.29 -0.23 17.69
CA VAL A 79 -4.07 -1.48 16.96
C VAL A 79 -4.29 -2.69 17.87
N LYS A 80 -3.73 -2.69 19.10
CA LYS A 80 -3.95 -3.78 20.06
C LYS A 80 -5.44 -4.04 20.34
N LYS A 81 -6.23 -2.97 20.51
CA LYS A 81 -7.67 -3.08 20.74
C LYS A 81 -8.41 -3.59 19.50
N SER A 82 -7.99 -3.17 18.32
CA SER A 82 -8.66 -3.48 17.05
C SER A 82 -8.50 -4.93 16.62
N VAL A 83 -7.32 -5.52 16.83
CA VAL A 83 -7.01 -6.91 16.39
C VAL A 83 -6.72 -7.88 17.53
N GLY A 84 -6.83 -7.43 18.80
CA GLY A 84 -6.65 -8.29 19.96
C GLY A 84 -5.21 -8.83 20.16
N LEU A 85 -4.21 -8.14 19.61
CA LEU A 85 -2.81 -8.59 19.62
C LEU A 85 -2.04 -8.15 20.88
N SER A 86 -0.95 -8.87 21.16
CA SER A 86 0.07 -8.43 22.12
C SER A 86 0.78 -7.16 21.64
N SER A 87 1.43 -6.42 22.55
CA SER A 87 2.16 -5.19 22.18
C SER A 87 3.25 -5.44 21.12
N GLY A 88 3.90 -6.61 21.11
CA GLY A 88 4.89 -6.96 20.11
C GLY A 88 4.29 -7.08 18.70
N GLY A 89 3.12 -7.71 18.58
CA GLY A 89 2.40 -7.82 17.31
C GLY A 89 1.92 -6.47 16.78
N ALA A 90 1.43 -5.61 17.67
CA ALA A 90 1.02 -4.26 17.29
C ALA A 90 2.19 -3.39 16.82
N ASN A 91 3.37 -3.48 17.45
CA ASN A 91 4.57 -2.78 16.96
C ASN A 91 4.98 -3.23 15.55
N ILE A 92 4.89 -4.53 15.27
CA ILE A 92 5.17 -5.08 13.93
C ILE A 92 4.20 -4.50 12.90
N ILE A 93 2.91 -4.48 13.22
CA ILE A 93 1.86 -3.91 12.36
C ILE A 93 2.15 -2.43 12.08
N VAL A 94 2.35 -1.64 13.12
CA VAL A 94 2.59 -0.19 12.99
C VAL A 94 3.83 0.08 12.15
N GLY A 95 4.93 -0.62 12.41
CA GLY A 95 6.17 -0.46 11.63
C GLY A 95 6.04 -0.91 10.17
N ALA A 96 5.32 -2.00 9.90
CA ALA A 96 5.07 -2.47 8.54
C ALA A 96 4.15 -1.52 7.78
N ALA A 97 3.09 -1.02 8.42
CA ALA A 97 2.15 -0.06 7.85
C ALA A 97 2.85 1.25 7.48
N VAL A 98 3.64 1.83 8.39
CA VAL A 98 4.42 3.04 8.09
C VAL A 98 5.44 2.80 6.97
N ALA A 99 6.02 1.61 6.89
CA ALA A 99 6.96 1.29 5.82
C ALA A 99 6.28 1.20 4.44
N ALA A 100 5.07 0.63 4.37
CA ALA A 100 4.34 0.33 3.14
C ALA A 100 3.42 1.48 2.67
N TYR A 101 2.68 2.12 3.58
CA TYR A 101 1.59 3.03 3.24
C TYR A 101 1.92 4.51 3.49
N CYS A 102 2.69 4.83 4.54
CA CYS A 102 3.01 6.21 4.89
C CYS A 102 4.49 6.41 5.31
N PRO A 103 5.45 6.23 4.39
CA PRO A 103 6.88 6.33 4.69
C PRO A 103 7.31 7.71 5.22
N GLN A 104 6.53 8.77 4.98
CA GLN A 104 6.72 10.09 5.56
C GLN A 104 6.57 10.11 7.10
N ASN A 105 5.79 9.19 7.68
CA ASN A 105 5.55 9.10 9.12
C ASN A 105 6.62 8.28 9.87
N ARG A 106 7.68 7.82 9.18
CA ARG A 106 8.78 7.04 9.80
C ARG A 106 9.48 7.75 10.95
N SER A 107 9.50 9.08 10.97
CA SER A 107 10.08 9.88 12.05
C SER A 107 9.23 9.93 13.33
N LYS A 108 7.99 9.43 13.28
CA LYS A 108 7.05 9.38 14.41
C LYS A 108 7.06 8.04 15.16
N LEU A 109 7.76 7.03 14.63
CA LEU A 109 8.00 5.73 15.28
C LEU A 109 8.97 5.89 16.45
#